data_AF-A0AAU9L2E2-F1
#
_entry.id   AF-A0AAU9L2E2-F1
#
_cell.length_a   1.000
_cell.length_b   1.000
_cell.length_c   1.000
_cell.angle_alpha   90.00
_cell.angle_beta   90.00
_cell.angle_gamma   90.00
#
_symmetry.space_group_name_H-M   'P 1'
#
loop_
_entity.id
_entity.type
_entity.pdbx_description
1 polymer ?
#
loop_
_entity_poly.entity_id
_entity_poly.type
_entity_poly.pdbx_seq_one_letter_code
_entity_poly.pdbx_strand_id
1 'polypeptide(L)'
;MQQDTGNSNSGVTRNGKRSRHNGPMLQLNTRPIEYLIDTTAEAVKMRFLNFLCSYRQQDDIQLQNDPETSKINYSQQAEVMRHTETSSLFVDFSHVLEFDSDLAQALQAQYYRWEPYLRRSVFEFIRLEDPAYTINEDANKTQREFFVNFYNFQHVSQYECHCF
;
A
#
# COMPACT_ATOMS: atom_id res chain seq x y z
N MET A 1 47.86 -35.84 51.26
CA MET A 1 48.74 -34.97 52.06
C MET A 1 49.16 -33.82 51.13
N GLN A 2 48.38 -32.73 51.04
CA GLN A 2 48.46 -31.51 51.86
C GLN A 2 49.85 -30.85 51.82
N GLN A 3 49.96 -29.67 51.20
CA GLN A 3 50.22 -28.41 51.93
C GLN A 3 50.11 -27.17 51.03
N ASP A 4 49.42 -26.17 51.59
CA ASP A 4 49.30 -24.76 51.21
C ASP A 4 50.63 -24.00 51.30
N THR A 5 50.78 -22.96 50.47
CA THR A 5 51.32 -21.66 50.89
C THR A 5 50.69 -20.55 50.06
N GLY A 6 49.90 -19.68 50.70
CA GLY A 6 49.39 -18.45 50.11
C GLY A 6 50.36 -17.27 50.23
N ASN A 7 50.09 -16.18 49.51
CA ASN A 7 50.11 -14.82 50.07
C ASN A 7 49.51 -13.77 49.11
N SER A 8 48.41 -13.16 49.58
CA SER A 8 48.03 -11.74 49.55
C SER A 8 48.19 -10.88 48.29
N ASN A 9 47.07 -10.36 47.78
CA ASN A 9 46.96 -8.90 47.68
C ASN A 9 45.56 -8.39 48.05
N SER A 10 45.57 -7.32 48.83
CA SER A 10 44.49 -6.69 49.57
C SER A 10 43.65 -5.76 48.69
N GLY A 11 42.35 -5.65 48.99
CA GLY A 11 41.47 -4.64 48.42
C GLY A 11 40.10 -4.62 49.08
N VAL A 12 40.01 -4.00 50.27
CA VAL A 12 38.78 -3.84 51.04
C VAL A 12 38.18 -2.44 50.84
N THR A 13 36.84 -2.39 50.78
CA THR A 13 35.89 -1.25 50.96
C THR A 13 35.76 -0.22 49.82
N ARG A 14 34.60 0.41 49.54
CA ARG A 14 33.40 0.74 50.34
C ARG A 14 32.21 1.09 49.41
N ASN A 15 31.02 0.66 49.82
CA ASN A 15 29.71 1.35 49.75
C ASN A 15 29.45 2.44 48.67
N GLY A 16 28.40 2.20 47.86
CA GLY A 16 27.72 3.21 47.06
C GLY A 16 26.24 2.86 46.84
N LYS A 17 25.46 2.71 47.92
CA LYS A 17 23.99 2.69 47.82
C LYS A 17 23.51 4.05 47.31
N ARG A 18 23.08 4.12 46.05
CA ARG A 18 22.24 5.21 45.55
C ARG A 18 20.88 4.64 45.15
N SER A 19 20.02 4.60 46.16
CA SER A 19 18.56 4.59 46.02
C SER A 19 18.17 5.75 45.09
N ARG A 20 17.70 5.41 43.89
CA ARG A 20 16.97 6.35 43.03
C ARG A 20 15.49 6.00 43.11
N HIS A 21 14.82 6.75 43.98
CA HIS A 21 13.45 7.21 43.85
C HIS A 21 12.45 6.22 43.22
N ASN A 22 11.66 5.61 44.12
CA ASN A 22 10.23 5.41 43.88
C ASN A 22 9.61 6.75 43.45
N GLY A 23 9.49 6.97 42.15
CA GLY A 23 8.39 7.76 41.61
C GLY A 23 7.22 6.79 41.41
N PRO A 24 5.96 7.17 41.71
CA PRO A 24 4.83 6.41 41.23
C PRO A 24 4.90 6.47 39.71
N MET A 25 5.27 5.36 39.07
CA MET A 25 5.03 5.18 37.66
C MET A 25 3.53 5.37 37.51
N LEU A 26 3.12 6.49 36.91
CA LEU A 26 1.76 6.66 36.45
C LEU A 26 1.49 5.42 35.62
N GLN A 27 0.69 4.51 36.17
CA GLN A 27 0.05 3.45 35.42
C GLN A 27 -0.79 4.21 34.40
N LEU A 28 -0.20 4.51 33.24
CA LEU A 28 -0.99 4.62 32.04
C LEU A 28 -1.70 3.28 31.99
N ASN A 29 -2.98 3.29 32.33
CA ASN A 29 -3.91 2.24 31.95
C ASN A 29 -3.89 2.22 30.42
N THR A 30 -2.86 1.62 29.83
CA THR A 30 -2.79 1.26 28.42
C THR A 30 -3.77 0.12 28.23
N ARG A 31 -5.06 0.47 28.27
CA ARG A 31 -6.08 -0.31 27.61
C ARG A 31 -5.60 -0.44 26.16
N PRO A 32 -5.40 -1.66 25.63
CA PRO A 32 -5.01 -1.83 24.24
C PRO A 32 -6.01 -1.07 23.37
N ILE A 33 -5.54 -0.08 22.63
CA ILE A 33 -6.38 0.65 21.68
C ILE A 33 -6.70 -0.34 20.57
N GLU A 34 -7.96 -0.73 20.46
CA GLU A 34 -8.43 -1.59 19.38
C GLU A 34 -8.39 -0.80 18.07
N TYR A 35 -7.58 -1.27 17.13
CA TYR A 35 -7.52 -0.68 15.80
C TYR A 35 -8.81 -1.02 15.06
N LEU A 36 -9.61 0.00 14.76
CA LEU A 36 -10.79 -0.16 13.93
C LEU A 36 -10.38 -0.27 12.46
N ILE A 37 -10.75 -1.37 11.83
CA ILE A 37 -10.53 -1.58 10.40
C ILE A 37 -11.66 -0.91 9.62
N ASP A 38 -11.30 -0.14 8.60
CA ASP A 38 -12.25 0.45 7.67
C ASP A 38 -12.71 -0.61 6.66
N THR A 39 -13.86 -1.24 6.95
CA THR A 39 -14.43 -2.30 6.12
C THR A 39 -14.79 -1.81 4.72
N THR A 40 -15.19 -0.53 4.57
CA THR A 40 -15.48 0.08 3.27
C THR A 40 -14.20 0.23 2.45
N ALA A 41 -13.11 0.66 3.08
CA ALA A 41 -11.84 0.79 2.40
C ALA A 41 -11.29 -0.54 1.88
N GLU A 42 -11.45 -1.61 2.67
CA GLU A 42 -11.11 -2.97 2.23
C GLU A 42 -11.99 -3.42 1.05
N ALA A 43 -13.28 -3.07 1.03
CA ALA A 43 -14.15 -3.36 -0.11
C ALA A 43 -13.71 -2.60 -1.39
N VAL A 44 -13.36 -1.31 -1.27
CA VAL A 44 -12.81 -0.51 -2.38
C VAL A 44 -11.53 -1.13 -2.92
N LYS A 45 -10.62 -1.54 -2.02
CA LYS A 45 -9.38 -2.24 -2.37
C LYS A 45 -9.64 -3.48 -3.24
N MET A 46 -10.56 -4.33 -2.79
CA MET A 46 -10.88 -5.60 -3.46
C MET A 46 -11.56 -5.38 -4.81
N ARG A 47 -12.49 -4.42 -4.90
CA ARG A 47 -13.15 -4.06 -6.17
C ARG A 47 -12.15 -3.53 -7.20
N PHE A 48 -11.26 -2.64 -6.77
CA PHE A 48 -10.23 -2.08 -7.65
C PHE A 48 -9.20 -3.14 -8.09
N LEU A 49 -8.81 -4.05 -7.20
CA LEU A 49 -7.96 -5.18 -7.57
C LEU A 49 -8.64 -6.08 -8.61
N ASN A 50 -9.92 -6.40 -8.41
CA ASN A 50 -10.69 -7.21 -9.35
C ASN A 50 -10.81 -6.54 -10.74
N PHE A 51 -10.98 -5.21 -10.77
CA PHE A 51 -10.91 -4.40 -11.98
C PHE A 51 -9.56 -4.60 -12.71
N LEU A 52 -8.43 -4.41 -12.03
CA LEU A 52 -7.11 -4.56 -12.65
C LEU A 52 -6.87 -5.96 -13.24
N CYS A 53 -7.33 -7.01 -12.53
CA CYS A 53 -7.18 -8.38 -12.99
C CYS A 53 -8.11 -8.75 -14.15
N SER A 54 -9.34 -8.23 -14.15
CA SER A 54 -10.40 -8.67 -15.08
C SER A 54 -10.55 -7.76 -16.30
N TYR A 55 -10.13 -6.50 -16.19
CA TYR A 55 -10.34 -5.53 -17.26
C TYR A 55 -9.54 -5.90 -18.50
N ARG A 56 -10.27 -6.21 -19.56
CA ARG A 56 -9.75 -6.43 -20.90
C ARG A 56 -10.65 -5.67 -21.86
N GLN A 57 -10.10 -4.71 -22.59
CA GLN A 57 -10.81 -4.10 -23.70
C GLN A 57 -11.19 -5.22 -24.69
N GLN A 58 -12.48 -5.50 -24.86
CA GLN A 58 -12.93 -6.58 -25.73
C GLN A 58 -12.52 -6.26 -27.18
N ASP A 59 -11.94 -7.25 -27.86
CA ASP A 59 -11.57 -7.14 -29.25
C ASP A 59 -12.83 -6.98 -30.11
N ASP A 60 -13.24 -5.76 -30.40
CA ASP A 60 -14.06 -5.52 -31.58
C ASP A 60 -13.14 -5.68 -32.81
N ILE A 61 -13.17 -6.88 -33.38
CA ILE A 61 -12.33 -7.38 -34.48
C ILE A 61 -12.45 -6.55 -35.78
N GLN A 62 -13.21 -5.46 -35.83
CA GLN A 62 -13.63 -4.84 -37.11
C GLN A 62 -12.93 -3.55 -37.52
N LEU A 63 -12.04 -2.96 -36.72
CA LEU A 63 -11.34 -1.73 -37.13
C LEU A 63 -9.84 -1.82 -36.84
N GLN A 64 -9.16 -2.76 -37.52
CA GLN A 64 -7.75 -2.57 -37.86
C GLN A 64 -7.67 -1.29 -38.70
N ASN A 65 -7.11 -0.18 -38.20
CA ASN A 65 -6.41 0.86 -38.97
C ASN A 65 -6.10 2.16 -38.20
N ASP A 66 -6.37 2.27 -36.89
CA ASP A 66 -5.95 3.46 -36.12
C ASP A 66 -4.86 3.11 -35.08
N PRO A 67 -3.61 3.59 -35.23
CA PRO A 67 -2.53 3.34 -34.26
C PRO A 67 -2.69 4.13 -32.94
N GLU A 68 -3.62 5.09 -32.84
CA GLU A 68 -3.79 5.90 -31.63
C GLU A 68 -4.65 5.23 -30.55
N THR A 69 -5.56 4.32 -30.92
CA THR A 69 -6.36 3.54 -29.96
C THR A 69 -5.63 2.27 -29.53
N SER A 70 -4.47 2.47 -28.90
CA SER A 70 -3.74 1.38 -28.25
C SER A 70 -4.66 0.66 -27.27
N LYS A 71 -4.97 -0.61 -27.53
CA LYS A 71 -5.79 -1.45 -26.66
C LYS A 71 -5.15 -1.47 -25.27
N ILE A 72 -5.83 -0.91 -24.27
CA ILE A 72 -5.27 -0.79 -22.93
C ILE A 72 -5.47 -2.13 -22.21
N ASN A 73 -4.34 -2.76 -21.86
CA ASN A 73 -4.29 -3.95 -21.02
C ASN A 73 -3.38 -3.68 -19.81
N TYR A 74 -3.95 -3.70 -18.60
CA TYR A 74 -3.21 -3.39 -17.39
C TYR A 74 -2.17 -4.45 -17.01
N SER A 75 -2.36 -5.71 -17.41
CA SER A 75 -1.37 -6.78 -17.21
C SER A 75 -0.15 -6.55 -18.11
N GLN A 76 -0.34 -6.18 -19.38
CA GLN A 76 0.76 -5.76 -20.25
C GLN A 76 1.48 -4.52 -19.71
N GLN A 77 0.74 -3.55 -19.17
CA GLN A 77 1.35 -2.38 -18.55
C GLN A 77 2.20 -2.75 -17.32
N ALA A 78 1.74 -3.71 -16.50
CA ALA A 78 2.54 -4.22 -15.37
C ALA A 78 3.84 -4.90 -15.83
N GLU A 79 3.80 -5.64 -16.94
CA GLU A 79 5.01 -6.22 -17.56
C GLU A 79 5.98 -5.12 -18.04
N VAL A 80 5.47 -4.07 -18.68
CA VAL A 80 6.29 -2.90 -19.07
C VAL A 80 6.86 -2.20 -17.83
N MET A 81 6.08 -2.06 -16.76
CA MET A 81 6.55 -1.45 -15.51
C MET A 81 7.73 -2.23 -14.94
N ARG A 82 7.70 -3.56 -15.00
CA ARG A 82 8.83 -4.42 -14.62
C ARG A 82 10.06 -4.19 -15.47
N HIS A 83 9.91 -4.17 -16.80
CA HIS A 83 11.04 -3.97 -17.72
C HIS A 83 11.67 -2.58 -17.64
N THR A 84 10.89 -1.58 -17.27
CA THR A 84 11.33 -0.18 -17.14
C THR A 84 11.65 0.23 -15.70
N GLU A 85 11.50 -0.69 -14.75
CA GLU A 85 11.65 -0.46 -13.31
C GLU A 85 10.81 0.70 -12.76
N THR A 86 9.65 0.96 -13.37
CA THR A 86 8.75 2.04 -12.97
C THR A 86 7.79 1.59 -11.86
N SER A 87 7.41 2.55 -11.01
CA SER A 87 6.54 2.33 -9.85
C SER A 87 5.12 2.88 -10.03
N SER A 88 4.80 3.42 -11.19
CA SER A 88 3.55 4.16 -11.43
C SER A 88 2.67 3.47 -12.47
N LEU A 89 1.50 3.01 -12.05
CA LEU A 89 0.47 2.45 -12.94
C LEU A 89 -0.46 3.58 -13.41
N PHE A 90 -0.68 3.70 -14.71
CA PHE A 90 -1.60 4.70 -15.27
C PHE A 90 -2.95 4.06 -15.59
N VAL A 91 -4.02 4.61 -15.02
CA VAL A 91 -5.37 4.05 -15.14
C VAL A 91 -6.32 5.10 -15.73
N ASP A 92 -6.93 4.79 -16.87
CA ASP A 92 -8.06 5.57 -17.38
C ASP A 92 -9.25 5.47 -16.43
N PHE A 93 -9.75 6.61 -15.96
CA PHE A 93 -10.89 6.65 -15.07
C PHE A 93 -12.19 6.19 -15.76
N SER A 94 -12.29 6.36 -17.08
CA SER A 94 -13.44 5.92 -17.87
C SER A 94 -13.61 4.39 -17.80
N HIS A 95 -12.51 3.64 -17.79
CA HIS A 95 -12.53 2.18 -17.65
C HIS A 95 -13.05 1.74 -16.28
N VAL A 96 -12.68 2.47 -15.23
CA VAL A 96 -13.19 2.21 -13.88
C VAL A 96 -14.69 2.47 -13.82
N LEU A 97 -15.15 3.56 -14.46
CA LEU A 97 -16.57 3.92 -14.54
C LEU A 97 -17.38 2.88 -15.32
N GLU A 98 -16.85 2.36 -16.43
CA GLU A 98 -17.47 1.30 -17.24
C GLU A 98 -17.55 -0.03 -16.50
N PHE A 99 -16.54 -0.35 -15.68
CA PHE A 99 -16.49 -1.61 -14.94
C PHE A 99 -17.32 -1.58 -13.65
N ASP A 100 -17.22 -0.51 -12.85
CA ASP A 100 -17.92 -0.36 -11.57
C ASP A 100 -18.19 1.12 -11.28
N SER A 101 -19.41 1.57 -11.57
CA SER A 101 -19.85 2.95 -11.35
C SER A 101 -19.84 3.36 -9.88
N ASP A 102 -20.13 2.43 -8.96
CA ASP A 102 -20.13 2.72 -7.52
C ASP A 102 -18.70 2.96 -7.02
N LEU A 103 -17.74 2.15 -7.50
CA LEU A 103 -16.32 2.34 -7.23
C LEU A 103 -15.85 3.69 -7.77
N ALA A 104 -16.20 4.03 -9.01
CA ALA A 104 -15.86 5.32 -9.61
C ALA A 104 -16.41 6.49 -8.79
N GLN A 105 -17.69 6.43 -8.39
CA GLN A 105 -18.30 7.47 -7.55
C GLN A 105 -17.62 7.58 -6.17
N ALA A 106 -17.28 6.45 -5.53
CA ALA A 106 -16.57 6.45 -4.26
C ALA A 106 -15.18 7.08 -4.38
N LEU A 107 -14.44 6.75 -5.45
CA LEU A 107 -13.13 7.32 -5.76
C LEU A 107 -13.22 8.82 -6.00
N GLN A 108 -14.24 9.29 -6.70
CA GLN A 108 -14.44 10.70 -6.98
C GLN A 108 -14.80 11.50 -5.72
N ALA A 109 -15.61 10.92 -4.82
CA ALA A 109 -16.03 11.61 -3.61
C ALA A 109 -14.91 11.74 -2.56
N GLN A 110 -14.06 10.71 -2.40
CA GLN A 110 -13.09 10.64 -1.29
C GLN A 110 -11.73 10.05 -1.70
N TYR A 111 -11.17 10.47 -2.84
CA TYR A 111 -9.91 9.94 -3.40
C TYR A 111 -8.78 9.75 -2.36
N TYR A 112 -8.44 10.79 -1.59
CA TYR A 112 -7.35 10.75 -0.61
C TYR A 112 -7.54 9.72 0.51
N ARG A 113 -8.80 9.36 0.84
CA ARG A 113 -9.08 8.30 1.81
C ARG A 113 -8.77 6.92 1.22
N TRP A 114 -9.05 6.73 -0.07
CA TRP A 114 -8.89 5.45 -0.75
C TRP A 114 -7.49 5.22 -1.29
N GLU A 115 -6.73 6.28 -1.59
CA GLU A 115 -5.36 6.22 -2.13
C GLU A 115 -4.46 5.16 -1.46
N PRO A 116 -4.31 5.08 -0.12
CA PRO A 116 -3.46 4.06 0.50
C PRO A 116 -3.94 2.62 0.22
N TYR A 117 -5.25 2.42 0.02
CA TYR A 117 -5.82 1.13 -0.31
C TYR A 117 -5.63 0.81 -1.80
N LEU A 118 -5.75 1.79 -2.69
CA LEU A 118 -5.46 1.63 -4.12
C LEU A 118 -4.00 1.25 -4.37
N ARG A 119 -3.07 1.89 -3.66
CA ARG A 119 -1.64 1.53 -3.71
C ARG A 119 -1.41 0.08 -3.29
N ARG A 120 -2.10 -0.38 -2.24
CA ARG A 120 -2.06 -1.80 -1.82
C ARG A 120 -2.67 -2.73 -2.86
N SER A 121 -3.78 -2.34 -3.50
CA SER A 121 -4.36 -3.13 -4.60
C SER A 121 -3.38 -3.29 -5.76
N VAL A 122 -2.69 -2.22 -6.17
CA VAL A 122 -1.67 -2.31 -7.24
C VAL A 122 -0.50 -3.17 -6.83
N PHE A 123 -0.05 -3.07 -5.58
CA PHE A 123 0.97 -3.96 -5.05
C PHE A 123 0.56 -5.44 -5.16
N GLU A 124 -0.66 -5.79 -4.73
CA GLU A 124 -1.16 -7.17 -4.83
C GLU A 124 -1.35 -7.61 -6.29
N PHE A 125 -1.80 -6.72 -7.17
CA PHE A 125 -1.91 -6.98 -8.61
C PHE A 125 -0.55 -7.35 -9.23
N ILE A 126 0.47 -6.53 -8.99
CA ILE A 126 1.84 -6.79 -9.47
C ILE A 126 2.41 -8.06 -8.84
N ARG A 127 2.11 -8.32 -7.56
CA ARG A 127 2.54 -9.53 -6.86
C ARG A 127 1.95 -10.81 -7.47
N LEU A 128 0.72 -10.75 -7.97
CA LEU A 128 0.09 -11.90 -8.64
C LEU A 128 0.79 -12.24 -9.96
N GLU A 129 1.31 -11.24 -10.66
CA GLU A 129 2.06 -11.41 -11.92
C GLU A 129 3.52 -11.83 -11.66
N ASP A 130 4.25 -11.10 -10.81
CA ASP A 130 5.64 -11.42 -10.43
C ASP A 130 5.94 -11.03 -8.96
N PRO A 131 5.98 -12.01 -8.04
CA PRO A 131 6.32 -11.77 -6.64
C PRO A 131 7.74 -11.19 -6.44
N ALA A 132 8.70 -11.47 -7.33
CA ALA A 132 10.08 -11.02 -7.18
C ALA A 132 10.21 -9.50 -7.37
N TYR A 133 9.38 -8.91 -8.23
CA TYR A 133 9.42 -7.47 -8.53
C TYR A 133 8.90 -6.60 -7.37
N THR A 134 8.15 -7.18 -6.44
CA THR A 134 7.57 -6.47 -5.29
C THR A 134 8.54 -6.22 -4.13
N ILE A 135 9.76 -6.74 -4.21
CA ILE A 135 10.80 -6.59 -3.19
C ILE A 135 11.91 -5.70 -3.78
N ASN A 136 12.29 -4.64 -3.06
CA ASN A 136 13.45 -3.86 -3.45
C ASN A 136 14.72 -4.68 -3.22
N GLU A 137 15.67 -4.59 -4.14
CA GLU A 137 16.97 -5.28 -4.04
C GLU A 137 17.91 -4.66 -2.98
N ASP A 138 17.46 -3.63 -2.27
CA ASP A 138 18.19 -3.00 -1.18
C ASP A 138 18.47 -3.97 -0.03
N ALA A 139 19.54 -3.69 0.73
CA ALA A 139 20.00 -4.51 1.86
C ALA A 139 18.90 -4.80 2.92
N ASN A 140 17.86 -3.98 2.98
CA ASN A 140 16.76 -4.12 3.93
C ASN A 140 15.56 -4.93 3.40
N LYS A 141 15.58 -5.42 2.15
CA LYS A 141 14.47 -6.16 1.49
C LYS A 141 13.10 -5.51 1.74
N THR A 142 13.02 -4.20 1.57
CA THR A 142 11.78 -3.46 1.78
C THR A 142 10.80 -3.77 0.66
N GLN A 143 9.49 -3.68 0.95
CA GLN A 143 8.47 -3.78 -0.09
C GLN A 143 8.60 -2.58 -1.02
N ARG A 144 8.55 -2.83 -2.34
CA ARG A 144 8.52 -1.79 -3.35
C ARG A 144 7.21 -1.01 -3.23
N GLU A 145 7.32 0.30 -3.26
CA GLU A 145 6.16 1.18 -3.27
C GLU A 145 5.65 1.39 -4.69
N PHE A 146 4.34 1.27 -4.88
CA PHE A 146 3.67 1.55 -6.14
C PHE A 146 2.70 2.71 -6.00
N PHE A 147 2.45 3.39 -7.11
CA PHE A 147 1.58 4.56 -7.24
C PHE A 147 0.54 4.34 -8.33
N VAL A 148 -0.62 4.98 -8.17
CA VAL A 148 -1.73 4.92 -9.11
C VAL A 148 -1.98 6.32 -9.65
N ASN A 149 -1.93 6.47 -10.97
CA ASN A 149 -2.15 7.74 -11.65
C ASN A 149 -3.41 7.63 -12.50
N PHE A 150 -4.48 8.28 -12.06
CA PHE A 150 -5.70 8.37 -12.85
C PHE A 150 -5.60 9.48 -13.90
N TYR A 151 -6.00 9.18 -15.13
CA TYR A 151 -6.19 10.16 -16.19
C TYR A 151 -7.61 10.07 -16.75
N ASN A 152 -8.02 11.02 -17.59
CA ASN A 152 -9.39 11.14 -18.08
C ASN A 152 -10.44 11.22 -16.97
N PHE A 153 -10.12 11.96 -15.90
CA PHE A 153 -11.07 12.28 -14.85
C PHE A 153 -12.13 13.25 -15.38
N GLN A 154 -13.12 12.71 -16.09
CA GLN A 154 -14.26 13.49 -16.55
C GLN A 154 -14.98 14.01 -15.32
N HIS A 155 -14.93 15.33 -15.11
CA HIS A 155 -15.83 15.99 -14.19
C HIS A 155 -17.24 15.75 -14.73
N VAL A 156 -17.96 14.76 -14.19
CA VAL A 156 -19.41 14.74 -14.26
C VAL A 156 -19.86 15.93 -13.42
N SER A 157 -19.79 17.12 -14.00
CA SER A 157 -20.43 18.29 -13.46
C SER A 157 -21.93 17.98 -13.50
N GLN A 158 -22.47 17.51 -12.39
CA GLN A 158 -23.89 17.52 -12.13
C GLN A 158 -24.35 18.99 -12.07
N TYR A 159 -24.39 19.65 -13.22
CA TYR A 159 -25.25 20.80 -13.44
C TYR A 159 -26.66 20.27 -13.69
N GLU A 160 -27.25 19.57 -12.69
CA GLU A 160 -28.70 19.60 -12.59
C GLU A 160 -29.07 20.99 -12.08
N CYS A 161 -29.14 21.95 -12.99
CA CYS A 161 -29.93 23.16 -12.79
C CYS A 161 -31.41 22.75 -12.81
N HIS A 162 -31.87 22.14 -11.72
CA HIS A 162 -33.28 22.07 -11.40
C HIS A 162 -33.69 23.46 -10.89
N CYS A 163 -33.96 24.37 -11.83
CA CYS A 163 -34.76 25.56 -11.56
C CYS A 163 -36.19 25.26 -12.00
N PHE A 164 -37.08 25.05 -11.04
CA PHE A 164 -38.54 25.21 -11.20
C PHE A 164 -38.93 26.63 -10.77
#